data_AF-A0A7J5DD74-F1
#
_entry.id   AF-A0A7J5DD74-F1
#
_cell.length_a   1.000
_cell.length_b   1.000
_cell.length_c   1.000
_cell.angle_alpha   90.00
_cell.angle_beta   90.00
_cell.angle_gamma   90.00
#
_symmetry.space_group_name_H-M   'P 1'
#
loop_
_entity.id
_entity.type
_entity.pdbx_description
1 polymer ?
#
loop_
_entity_poly.entity_id
_entity_poly.type
_entity_poly.pdbx_seq_one_letter_code
_entity_poly.pdbx_strand_id
1 'polypeptide(L)'
;MARFEDLRHSFWDTGNDHGGRPALTDRMVEEAERLLKVTLPAPLLDLLRIRNGGQVDDSRAAFPTSRPTSWSSDHVPFDSLMGLGHHERTLSMLDSPYLVEEWGLPTAVVLLSGGGHYWIGLDYRTCGPHGEPSVTWFDADDGSDLALAPDFRSFTEGLTSADAFEDGEGDDVTD
;
A
#
# COMPACT_ATOMS: atom_id res chain seq x y z
N MET A 1 18.27 9.61 -0.83
CA MET A 1 17.30 8.51 -0.89
C MET A 1 17.90 7.33 -0.16
N ALA A 2 17.18 6.78 0.80
CA ALA A 2 17.62 5.60 1.52
C ALA A 2 17.32 4.35 0.67
N ARG A 3 18.21 3.36 0.73
CA ARG A 3 18.09 2.14 -0.09
C ARG A 3 17.11 1.18 0.56
N PHE A 4 16.29 0.48 -0.23
CA PHE A 4 15.32 -0.50 0.24
C PHE A 4 15.82 -1.44 1.37
N GLU A 5 17.08 -1.88 1.32
CA GLU A 5 17.67 -2.77 2.33
C GLU A 5 17.79 -2.13 3.72
N ASP A 6 18.04 -0.82 3.79
CA ASP A 6 18.07 -0.06 5.03
C ASP A 6 16.64 0.23 5.51
N LEU A 7 15.71 0.39 4.56
CA LEU A 7 14.33 0.78 4.82
C LEU A 7 13.51 -0.30 5.47
N ARG A 8 13.65 -1.55 5.01
CA ARG A 8 12.83 -2.68 5.47
C ARG A 8 12.81 -2.88 6.99
N HIS A 9 13.85 -2.45 7.70
CA HIS A 9 13.96 -2.54 9.16
C HIS A 9 13.32 -1.36 9.90
N SER A 10 13.17 -0.21 9.25
CA SER A 10 12.55 1.01 9.79
C SER A 10 11.17 1.30 9.16
N PHE A 11 10.62 0.33 8.43
CA PHE A 11 9.35 0.48 7.72
C PHE A 11 8.14 0.34 8.63
N TRP A 12 8.24 -0.49 9.67
CA TRP A 12 7.11 -0.84 10.52
C TRP A 12 7.13 -0.03 11.82
N ASP A 13 5.98 0.49 12.23
CA ASP A 13 5.84 1.10 13.56
C ASP A 13 5.98 0.01 14.63
N THR A 14 7.06 0.08 15.40
CA THR A 14 7.34 -0.87 16.49
C THR A 14 6.66 -0.51 17.81
N GLY A 15 6.11 0.71 17.93
CA GLY A 15 5.45 1.22 19.14
C GLY A 15 4.07 0.63 19.38
N ASN A 16 3.35 0.25 18.31
CA ASN A 16 1.96 -0.19 18.39
C ASN A 16 1.73 -1.67 18.02
N ASP A 17 2.64 -2.57 18.44
CA ASP A 17 2.58 -4.00 18.10
C ASP A 17 1.44 -4.73 18.85
N HIS A 18 0.22 -4.59 18.34
CA HIS A 18 -0.95 -5.30 18.83
C HIS A 18 -0.95 -6.75 18.34
N GLY A 19 -0.15 -7.59 19.00
CA GLY A 19 -0.28 -9.04 18.96
C GLY A 19 0.39 -9.69 17.74
N GLY A 20 1.24 -10.69 18.04
CA GLY A 20 2.05 -11.41 17.06
C GLY A 20 1.25 -11.89 15.85
N ARG A 21 1.39 -11.17 14.74
CA ARG A 21 0.96 -11.67 13.43
C ARG A 21 1.82 -12.89 13.09
N PRO A 22 1.24 -13.95 12.53
CA PRO A 22 2.02 -15.11 12.14
C PRO A 22 3.08 -14.67 11.12
N ALA A 23 4.29 -15.16 11.32
CA ALA A 23 5.38 -14.96 10.38
C ALA A 23 4.94 -15.46 9.00
N LEU A 24 5.31 -14.71 7.97
CA LEU A 24 5.02 -15.12 6.60
C LEU A 24 5.77 -16.44 6.31
N THR A 25 5.03 -17.44 5.85
CA THR A 25 5.60 -18.71 5.40
C THR A 25 5.50 -18.82 3.88
N ASP A 26 6.42 -19.55 3.24
CA ASP A 26 6.38 -19.72 1.79
C ASP A 26 5.05 -20.36 1.33
N ARG A 27 4.46 -21.25 2.15
CA ARG A 27 3.13 -21.81 1.90
C ARG A 27 2.04 -20.74 1.84
N MET A 28 2.10 -19.72 2.71
CA MET A 28 1.13 -18.62 2.67
C MET A 28 1.29 -17.78 1.41
N VAL A 29 2.53 -17.59 0.93
CA VAL A 29 2.81 -16.89 -0.32
C VAL A 29 2.25 -17.68 -1.50
N GLU A 30 2.57 -18.98 -1.60
CA GLU A 30 2.06 -19.85 -2.66
C GLU A 30 0.53 -19.90 -2.67
N GLU A 31 -0.10 -19.97 -1.51
CA GLU A 31 -1.56 -19.94 -1.39
C GLU A 31 -2.13 -18.59 -1.82
N ALA A 32 -1.51 -17.48 -1.43
CA ALA A 32 -1.93 -16.15 -1.81
C ALA A 32 -1.83 -15.91 -3.32
N GLU A 33 -0.68 -16.21 -3.91
CA GLU A 33 -0.46 -16.11 -5.36
C GLU A 33 -1.43 -16.98 -6.14
N ARG A 34 -1.73 -18.18 -5.65
CA ARG A 34 -2.72 -19.08 -6.26
C ARG A 34 -4.14 -18.53 -6.17
N LEU A 35 -4.53 -17.96 -5.03
CA LEU A 35 -5.87 -17.41 -4.81
C LEU A 35 -6.09 -16.12 -5.60
N LEU A 36 -5.10 -15.22 -5.58
CA LEU A 36 -5.11 -13.96 -6.31
C LEU A 36 -4.81 -14.13 -7.81
N LYS A 37 -4.25 -15.29 -8.19
CA LYS A 37 -3.81 -15.63 -9.57
C LYS A 37 -2.78 -14.64 -10.12
N VAL A 38 -1.90 -14.15 -9.26
CA VAL A 38 -0.80 -13.24 -9.61
C VAL A 38 0.50 -13.68 -8.94
N THR A 39 1.62 -13.18 -9.44
CA THR A 39 2.92 -13.26 -8.77
C THR A 39 3.15 -11.98 -7.97
N LEU A 40 3.41 -12.10 -6.67
CA LEU A 40 3.64 -10.94 -5.81
C LEU A 40 5.09 -10.43 -5.97
N PRO A 41 5.32 -9.11 -5.95
CA PRO A 41 6.66 -8.55 -6.07
C PRO A 41 7.59 -9.06 -4.95
N ALA A 42 8.81 -9.47 -5.31
CA ALA A 42 9.80 -9.91 -4.33
C ALA A 42 10.07 -8.87 -3.21
N PRO A 43 10.18 -7.55 -3.49
CA PRO A 43 10.37 -6.55 -2.45
C PRO A 43 9.18 -6.47 -1.47
N LEU A 44 7.95 -6.73 -1.92
CA LEU A 44 6.79 -6.81 -1.03
C LEU A 44 6.92 -8.01 -0.08
N LEU A 45 7.27 -9.18 -0.61
CA LEU A 45 7.46 -10.38 0.20
C LEU A 45 8.59 -10.22 1.23
N ASP A 46 9.66 -9.50 0.89
CA ASP A 46 10.76 -9.20 1.81
C ASP A 46 10.30 -8.34 2.99
N LEU A 47 9.40 -7.36 2.79
CA LEU A 47 8.80 -6.60 3.89
C LEU A 47 7.88 -7.48 4.74
N LEU A 48 7.04 -8.28 4.10
CA LEU A 48 6.06 -9.13 4.77
C LEU A 48 6.72 -10.27 5.59
N ARG A 49 7.93 -10.69 5.21
CA ARG A 49 8.77 -11.62 5.99
C ARG A 49 9.28 -11.02 7.30
N ILE A 50 9.47 -9.70 7.35
CA ILE A 50 9.83 -9.00 8.60
C ILE A 50 8.59 -8.88 9.47
N ARG A 51 7.47 -8.42 8.90
CA ARG A 51 6.18 -8.34 9.57
C ARG A 51 5.05 -8.48 8.55
N ASN A 52 4.13 -9.40 8.79
CA ASN A 52 3.06 -9.74 7.85
C ASN A 52 1.88 -8.74 7.93
N GLY A 53 2.13 -7.52 7.48
CA GLY A 53 1.19 -6.40 7.53
C GLY A 53 1.19 -5.67 8.88
N GLY A 54 0.62 -4.47 8.92
CA GLY A 54 0.60 -3.61 10.10
C GLY A 54 0.66 -2.13 9.76
N GLN A 55 0.84 -1.32 10.80
CA GLN A 55 1.08 0.11 10.66
C GLN A 55 2.50 0.36 10.15
N VAL A 56 2.61 1.26 9.18
CA VAL A 56 3.84 1.80 8.65
C VAL A 56 4.33 2.89 9.60
N ASP A 57 5.64 3.03 9.74
CA ASP A 57 6.23 4.09 10.55
C ASP A 57 5.89 5.47 9.97
N ASP A 58 5.59 6.44 10.84
CA ASP A 58 5.17 7.80 10.44
C ASP A 58 6.20 8.48 9.51
N SER A 59 7.49 8.16 9.66
CA SER A 59 8.55 8.65 8.77
C SER A 59 8.45 8.14 7.32
N ARG A 60 7.48 7.27 7.04
CA ARG A 60 7.21 6.60 5.75
C ARG A 60 5.72 6.46 5.43
N ALA A 61 4.86 7.14 6.18
CA ALA A 61 3.42 6.99 6.06
C ALA A 61 2.79 7.83 4.92
N ALA A 62 3.60 8.46 4.05
CA ALA A 62 3.11 9.23 2.90
C ALA A 62 3.96 9.04 1.64
N PHE A 63 3.30 9.14 0.48
CA PHE A 63 3.95 9.15 -0.83
C PHE A 63 3.68 10.48 -1.57
N PRO A 64 4.72 11.23 -1.99
CA PRO A 64 4.55 12.49 -2.71
C PRO A 64 3.96 12.27 -4.10
N THR A 65 3.08 13.16 -4.52
CA THR A 65 2.46 13.15 -5.85
C THR A 65 2.64 14.51 -6.53
N SER A 66 2.70 14.49 -7.86
CA SER A 66 2.82 15.72 -8.68
C SER A 66 1.47 16.28 -9.12
N ARG A 67 0.38 15.60 -8.77
CA ARG A 67 -0.98 15.92 -9.17
C ARG A 67 -1.91 15.69 -7.98
N PRO A 68 -2.95 16.52 -7.82
CA PRO A 68 -3.91 16.37 -6.74
C PRO A 68 -4.71 15.06 -6.87
N THR A 69 -5.05 14.50 -5.72
CA THR A 69 -6.02 13.41 -5.53
C THR A 69 -7.20 13.93 -4.70
N SER A 70 -8.22 13.11 -4.46
CA SER A 70 -9.28 13.45 -3.49
C SER A 70 -8.79 13.59 -2.05
N TRP A 71 -7.65 12.98 -1.72
CA TRP A 71 -7.07 13.05 -0.39
C TRP A 71 -6.28 14.33 -0.15
N SER A 72 -5.35 14.65 -1.05
CA SER A 72 -4.48 15.84 -0.93
C SER A 72 -3.99 16.31 -2.30
N SER A 73 -3.50 17.55 -2.32
CA SER A 73 -2.97 18.21 -3.51
C SER A 73 -1.60 17.69 -3.97
N ASP A 74 -0.82 17.10 -3.06
CA ASP A 74 0.62 16.83 -3.26
C ASP A 74 1.10 15.50 -2.67
N HIS A 75 0.23 14.68 -2.06
CA HIS A 75 0.60 13.38 -1.51
C HIS A 75 -0.59 12.43 -1.37
N VAL A 76 -0.29 11.16 -1.10
CA VAL A 76 -1.27 10.14 -0.69
C VAL A 76 -0.78 9.42 0.58
N PRO A 77 -1.70 8.98 1.46
CA PRO A 77 -1.36 8.30 2.70
C PRO A 77 -1.00 6.84 2.43
N PHE A 78 -0.06 6.31 3.22
CA PHE A 78 0.30 4.90 3.25
C PHE A 78 0.65 4.50 4.69
N ASP A 79 -0.31 4.71 5.58
CA ASP A 79 -0.20 4.49 7.04
C ASP A 79 -0.13 3.01 7.44
N SER A 80 -0.52 2.12 6.54
CA SER A 80 -0.66 0.71 6.83
C SER A 80 -0.42 -0.14 5.58
N LEU A 81 0.08 -1.35 5.80
CA LEU A 81 0.23 -2.36 4.77
C LEU A 81 -0.55 -3.61 5.17
N MET A 82 -1.41 -4.09 4.28
CA MET A 82 -2.16 -5.32 4.44
C MET A 82 -1.22 -6.53 4.44
N GLY A 83 -1.53 -7.49 5.31
CA GLY A 83 -0.82 -8.75 5.39
C GLY A 83 -1.37 -9.80 4.40
N LEU A 84 -0.70 -10.94 4.39
CA LEU A 84 -1.17 -12.18 3.76
C LEU A 84 -1.80 -13.10 4.80
N GLY A 85 -2.97 -13.65 4.47
CA GLY A 85 -3.70 -14.58 5.31
C GLY A 85 -4.87 -13.96 6.06
N HIS A 86 -5.74 -14.81 6.58
CA HIS A 86 -6.93 -14.37 7.29
C HIS A 86 -6.59 -14.06 8.75
N HIS A 87 -6.89 -12.84 9.15
CA HIS A 87 -6.90 -12.43 10.55
C HIS A 87 -8.32 -12.04 10.90
N GLU A 88 -8.83 -12.63 11.98
CA GLU A 88 -10.16 -12.31 12.46
C GLU A 88 -10.19 -10.80 12.73
N ARG A 89 -10.98 -10.08 11.91
CA ARG A 89 -11.28 -8.63 12.00
C ARG A 89 -10.28 -7.68 11.35
N THR A 90 -9.38 -8.12 10.47
CA THR A 90 -8.59 -7.19 9.63
C THR A 90 -8.60 -7.61 8.17
N LEU A 91 -8.66 -6.63 7.28
CA LEU A 91 -8.49 -6.84 5.85
C LEU A 91 -7.09 -7.38 5.55
N SER A 92 -7.03 -8.22 4.53
CA SER A 92 -5.82 -8.81 3.99
C SER A 92 -5.78 -8.59 2.49
N MET A 93 -4.61 -8.76 1.88
CA MET A 93 -4.51 -8.72 0.42
C MET A 93 -5.36 -9.82 -0.25
N LEU A 94 -5.70 -10.90 0.46
CA LEU A 94 -6.57 -11.96 -0.06
C LEU A 94 -8.03 -11.49 -0.26
N ASP A 95 -8.42 -10.41 0.41
CA ASP A 95 -9.74 -9.80 0.27
C ASP A 95 -9.83 -8.89 -0.96
N SER A 96 -8.72 -8.67 -1.67
CA SER A 96 -8.66 -7.80 -2.86
C SER A 96 -9.74 -8.12 -3.90
N PRO A 97 -10.02 -9.38 -4.28
CA PRO A 97 -11.05 -9.66 -5.29
C PRO A 97 -12.44 -9.20 -4.85
N TYR A 98 -12.78 -9.36 -3.57
CA TYR A 98 -14.04 -8.91 -3.00
C TYR A 98 -14.10 -7.37 -2.94
N LEU A 99 -13.03 -6.73 -2.47
CA LEU A 99 -12.97 -5.27 -2.34
C LEU A 99 -12.96 -4.55 -3.70
N VAL A 100 -12.26 -5.12 -4.69
CA VAL A 100 -12.28 -4.62 -6.07
C VAL A 100 -13.69 -4.65 -6.64
N GLU A 101 -14.45 -5.72 -6.39
CA GLU A 101 -15.85 -5.80 -6.82
C GLU A 101 -16.75 -4.83 -6.05
N GLU A 102 -16.65 -4.79 -4.72
CA GLU A 102 -17.47 -3.95 -3.84
C GLU A 102 -17.34 -2.46 -4.16
N TRP A 103 -16.11 -2.01 -4.42
CA TRP A 103 -15.78 -0.60 -4.68
C TRP A 103 -15.70 -0.26 -6.18
N GLY A 104 -16.03 -1.20 -7.07
CA GLY A 104 -16.02 -0.97 -8.51
C GLY A 104 -14.65 -0.62 -9.09
N LEU A 105 -13.56 -1.09 -8.45
CA LEU A 105 -12.20 -0.81 -8.85
C LEU A 105 -11.83 -1.60 -10.13
N PRO A 106 -10.77 -1.19 -10.85
CA PRO A 106 -10.29 -1.95 -12.00
C PRO A 106 -9.92 -3.39 -11.63
N THR A 107 -10.23 -4.32 -12.53
CA THR A 107 -9.82 -5.72 -12.38
C THR A 107 -8.30 -5.89 -12.53
N ALA A 108 -7.76 -7.01 -12.03
CA ALA A 108 -6.31 -7.29 -11.98
C ALA A 108 -5.52 -6.34 -11.06
N VAL A 109 -6.11 -5.97 -9.93
CA VAL A 109 -5.48 -5.18 -8.87
C VAL A 109 -5.41 -6.00 -7.57
N VAL A 110 -4.29 -5.91 -6.86
CA VAL A 110 -4.15 -6.42 -5.48
C VAL A 110 -3.96 -5.25 -4.54
N LEU A 111 -4.88 -5.07 -3.60
CA LEU A 111 -4.91 -3.92 -2.69
C LEU A 111 -3.90 -4.11 -1.56
N LEU A 112 -3.11 -3.06 -1.31
CA LEU A 112 -2.06 -3.03 -0.30
C LEU A 112 -2.48 -2.24 0.94
N SER A 113 -3.27 -1.18 0.73
CA SER A 113 -3.69 -0.25 1.78
C SER A 113 -4.93 0.54 1.35
N GLY A 114 -5.56 1.21 2.30
CA GLY A 114 -6.69 2.10 2.06
C GLY A 114 -7.95 1.69 2.82
N GLY A 115 -9.05 2.34 2.46
CA GLY A 115 -10.34 2.11 3.05
C GLY A 115 -11.43 2.95 2.40
N GLY A 116 -12.48 2.28 1.91
CA GLY A 116 -13.73 2.87 1.46
C GLY A 116 -13.62 3.86 0.30
N HIS A 117 -13.09 5.04 0.58
CA HIS A 117 -12.94 6.18 -0.33
C HIS A 117 -11.75 6.03 -1.27
N TYR A 118 -10.70 5.35 -0.85
CA TYR A 118 -9.50 5.18 -1.65
C TYR A 118 -8.79 3.87 -1.36
N TRP A 119 -7.96 3.46 -2.31
CA TRP A 119 -7.10 2.29 -2.20
C TRP A 119 -5.76 2.51 -2.88
N ILE A 120 -4.70 1.95 -2.30
CA ILE A 120 -3.40 1.81 -2.96
C ILE A 120 -3.19 0.34 -3.26
N GLY A 121 -2.84 0.01 -4.49
CA GLY A 121 -2.73 -1.38 -4.94
C GLY A 121 -1.65 -1.61 -5.99
N LEU A 122 -1.27 -2.88 -6.12
CA LEU A 122 -0.48 -3.40 -7.23
C LEU A 122 -1.37 -3.52 -8.46
N ASP A 123 -1.00 -2.82 -9.52
CA ASP A 123 -1.74 -2.76 -10.78
C ASP A 123 -1.10 -3.67 -11.83
N TYR A 124 -1.75 -4.79 -12.11
CA TYR A 124 -1.29 -5.79 -13.08
C TYR A 124 -1.92 -5.60 -14.47
N ARG A 125 -2.75 -4.56 -14.70
CA ARG A 125 -3.49 -4.38 -15.96
C ARG A 125 -2.56 -4.30 -17.17
N THR A 126 -1.39 -3.70 -17.01
CA THR A 126 -0.41 -3.50 -18.09
C THR A 126 0.59 -4.64 -18.21
N CYS A 127 1.16 -5.10 -17.09
CA CYS A 127 2.23 -6.10 -17.09
C CYS A 127 1.72 -7.55 -17.11
N GLY A 128 0.43 -7.76 -16.83
CA GLY A 128 -0.18 -9.08 -16.68
C GLY A 128 0.15 -9.73 -15.33
N PRO A 129 -0.52 -10.84 -14.97
CA PRO A 129 -0.50 -11.43 -13.63
C PRO A 129 0.89 -11.91 -13.15
N HIS A 130 1.85 -12.08 -14.05
CA HIS A 130 3.20 -12.57 -13.73
C HIS A 130 4.30 -11.54 -14.06
N GLY A 131 3.91 -10.31 -14.38
CA GLY A 131 4.84 -9.20 -14.61
C GLY A 131 5.18 -8.46 -13.31
N GLU A 132 5.98 -7.41 -13.44
CA GLU A 132 6.23 -6.46 -12.34
C GLU A 132 5.10 -5.40 -12.36
N PRO A 133 4.20 -5.37 -11.36
CA PRO A 133 3.10 -4.41 -11.31
C PRO A 133 3.57 -3.03 -10.85
N SER A 134 2.95 -1.99 -11.38
CA SER A 134 3.07 -0.63 -10.83
C SER A 134 2.30 -0.52 -9.52
N VAL A 135 2.64 0.48 -8.70
CA VAL A 135 1.82 0.87 -7.55
C VAL A 135 0.94 2.05 -7.95
N THR A 136 -0.36 1.90 -7.74
CA THR A 136 -1.39 2.85 -8.21
C THR A 136 -2.32 3.23 -7.07
N TRP A 137 -2.64 4.51 -6.99
CA TRP A 137 -3.76 5.04 -6.20
C TRP A 137 -5.05 4.88 -6.99
N PHE A 138 -6.11 4.43 -6.31
CA PHE A 138 -7.45 4.32 -6.83
C PHE A 138 -8.40 5.13 -5.97
N ASP A 139 -9.12 6.05 -6.59
CA ASP A 139 -10.21 6.78 -5.99
C ASP A 139 -11.51 5.99 -6.18
N ALA A 140 -12.12 5.55 -5.09
CA ALA A 140 -13.34 4.77 -5.15
C ALA A 140 -14.59 5.64 -5.33
N ASP A 141 -14.52 6.93 -4.97
CA ASP A 141 -15.65 7.85 -5.03
C ASP A 141 -15.87 8.38 -6.45
N ASP A 142 -14.80 8.68 -7.19
CA ASP A 142 -14.88 9.19 -8.57
C ASP A 142 -14.36 8.22 -9.66
N GLY A 143 -13.75 7.09 -9.26
CA GLY A 143 -13.25 6.06 -10.15
C GLY A 143 -11.96 6.42 -10.88
N SER A 144 -11.29 7.50 -10.50
CA SER A 144 -10.00 7.89 -11.06
C SER A 144 -8.85 7.06 -10.49
N ASP A 145 -7.75 6.97 -11.26
CA ASP A 145 -6.53 6.34 -10.80
C ASP A 145 -5.29 7.19 -11.09
N LEU A 146 -4.26 7.02 -10.27
CA LEU A 146 -2.98 7.72 -10.39
C LEU A 146 -1.83 6.74 -10.14
N ALA A 147 -1.03 6.48 -11.17
CA ALA A 147 0.20 5.70 -11.02
C ALA A 147 1.18 6.45 -10.09
N LEU A 148 1.56 5.82 -8.99
CA LEU A 148 2.46 6.37 -7.97
C LEU A 148 3.91 6.01 -8.27
N ALA A 149 4.16 4.74 -8.62
CA ALA A 149 5.49 4.23 -8.90
C ALA A 149 5.47 3.09 -9.93
N PRO A 150 6.55 2.89 -10.70
CA PRO A 150 6.62 1.83 -11.71
C PRO A 150 6.67 0.41 -11.12
N ASP A 151 7.06 0.27 -9.86
CA ASP A 151 7.18 -0.99 -9.14
C ASP A 151 7.12 -0.75 -7.61
N PHE A 152 6.93 -1.82 -6.84
CA PHE A 152 6.80 -1.72 -5.39
C PHE A 152 8.08 -1.23 -4.68
N ARG A 153 9.27 -1.56 -5.21
CA ARG A 153 10.53 -1.07 -4.64
C ARG A 153 10.61 0.44 -4.78
N SER A 154 10.41 0.96 -5.99
CA SER A 154 10.40 2.39 -6.29
C SER A 154 9.37 3.14 -5.44
N PHE A 155 8.20 2.54 -5.20
CA PHE A 155 7.20 3.08 -4.27
C PHE A 155 7.77 3.23 -2.85
N THR A 156 8.28 2.13 -2.28
CA THR A 156 8.80 2.13 -0.91
C THR A 156 10.01 3.05 -0.70
N GLU A 157 10.86 3.21 -1.71
CA GLU A 157 12.00 4.14 -1.66
C GLU A 157 11.59 5.61 -1.80
N GLY A 158 10.39 5.86 -2.35
CA GLY A 158 9.78 7.19 -2.46
C GLY A 158 8.93 7.62 -1.26
N LEU A 159 8.62 6.69 -0.34
CA LEU A 159 7.88 7.01 0.89
C LEU A 159 8.67 7.98 1.78
N THR A 160 7.94 8.91 2.40
CA THR A 160 8.45 9.96 3.27
C THR A 160 7.53 10.15 4.48
N SER A 161 7.94 11.04 5.40
CA SER A 161 7.18 11.38 6.59
C SER A 161 5.84 12.01 6.23
N ALA A 162 4.77 11.59 6.89
CA ALA A 162 3.48 12.28 6.78
C ALA A 162 3.59 13.75 7.24
N ASP A 163 4.34 14.00 8.32
CA ASP A 163 4.64 15.33 8.87
C ASP A 163 5.22 16.31 7.84
N ALA A 164 5.86 15.83 6.77
CA ALA A 164 6.40 16.69 5.72
C ALA A 164 5.31 17.47 4.95
N PHE A 165 4.05 17.09 5.12
CA PHE A 165 2.88 17.68 4.46
C PHE A 165 1.91 18.36 5.43
N GLU A 166 2.18 18.33 6.75
CA GLU A 166 1.31 18.94 7.76
C GLU A 166 1.52 20.46 7.90
N ASP A 167 2.57 21.03 7.29
CA ASP A 167 2.92 22.46 7.36
C ASP A 167 2.11 23.40 6.41
N GLY A 168 0.90 22.96 6.00
CA GLY A 168 0.10 23.61 4.94
C GLY A 168 -1.16 24.35 5.36
N GLU A 169 -1.61 24.30 6.62
CA GLU A 169 -2.70 25.18 7.11
C GLU A 169 -2.14 26.55 7.50
N GLY A 170 -1.71 27.30 6.50
CA GLY A 170 -1.55 28.75 6.61
C GLY A 170 -2.93 29.39 6.67
N ASP A 171 -3.41 29.65 7.88
CA ASP A 171 -4.44 30.62 8.25
C ASP A 171 -4.89 31.55 7.10
N ASP A 172 -5.97 31.19 6.40
CA ASP A 172 -6.77 32.17 5.64
C ASP A 172 -7.62 32.96 6.65
N VAL A 173 -6.96 33.86 7.39
CA VAL A 173 -7.66 34.94 8.09
C VAL A 173 -7.96 36.00 7.03
N THR A 174 -9.13 35.87 6.39
CA THR A 174 -9.72 36.96 5.63
C THR A 174 -10.05 38.12 6.58
N ASP A 175 -9.58 39.31 6.18
CA ASP A 175 -9.77 40.67 6.72
C ASP A 175 -11.07 40.96 7.49
#